data_AF-A0A950LGG8-F1
#
_entry.id   AF-A0A950LGG8-F1
#
_cell.length_a   1.000
_cell.length_b   1.000
_cell.length_c   1.000
_cell.angle_alpha   90.00
_cell.angle_beta   90.00
_cell.angle_gamma   90.00
#
_symmetry.space_group_name_H-M   'P 1'
#
loop_
_entity.id
_entity.type
_entity.pdbx_description
1 polymer ?
#
loop_
_entity_poly.entity_id
_entity_poly.type
_entity_poly.pdbx_seq_one_letter_code
_entity_poly.pdbx_strand_id
1 'polypeptide(L)'
;MLIAALSGRALAVSARWAGYAPLVADLFGDADMRDAANRSDVVPRDLASGLEEATLIASLTRLASGRRCEGLVYGSGFEDRPASLARIASLWPVLGNSADVVSRVKDPFLFARLCDELDVLHPPVRAKRPPDPKNWVCKRIGGAG
;
A
#
# COMPACT_ATOMS: atom_id res chain seq x y z
N MET A 1 3.42 -2.16 16.46
CA MET A 1 3.57 -1.91 15.00
C MET A 1 2.23 -1.48 14.44
N LEU A 2 2.20 -0.44 13.62
CA LEU A 2 0.99 -0.02 12.90
C LEU A 2 0.90 -0.77 11.56
N ILE A 3 -0.32 -1.10 11.14
CA ILE A 3 -0.62 -1.71 9.84
C ILE A 3 -1.71 -0.88 9.17
N ALA A 4 -1.51 -0.48 7.92
CA ALA A 4 -2.52 0.18 7.10
C ALA A 4 -2.69 -0.57 5.77
N ALA A 5 -3.91 -0.99 5.43
CA ALA A 5 -4.18 -1.68 4.18
C ALA A 5 -5.66 -1.64 3.82
N LEU A 6 -6.03 -1.92 2.57
CA LEU A 6 -7.43 -2.23 2.24
C LEU A 6 -7.89 -3.44 3.04
N SER A 7 -7.12 -4.53 3.05
CA SER A 7 -7.32 -5.69 3.93
C SER A 7 -6.05 -5.93 4.75
N GLY A 8 -6.15 -5.78 6.07
CA GLY A 8 -5.01 -5.92 6.98
C GLY A 8 -4.72 -7.35 7.43
N ARG A 9 -5.59 -8.30 7.08
CA ARG A 9 -5.63 -9.65 7.68
C ARG A 9 -4.30 -10.41 7.60
N ALA A 10 -3.75 -10.59 6.40
CA ALA A 10 -2.53 -11.38 6.21
C ALA A 10 -1.33 -10.76 6.95
N LEU A 11 -1.23 -9.43 6.91
CA LEU A 11 -0.19 -8.68 7.62
C LEU A 11 -0.36 -8.80 9.15
N ALA A 12 -1.58 -8.74 9.66
CA ALA A 12 -1.87 -8.90 11.09
C ALA A 12 -1.50 -10.31 11.59
N VAL A 13 -1.87 -11.35 10.83
CA VAL A 13 -1.52 -12.74 11.16
C VAL A 13 -0.01 -12.93 11.17
N SER A 14 0.69 -12.47 10.13
CA SER A 14 2.15 -12.55 10.05
C SER A 14 2.84 -11.81 11.21
N ALA A 15 2.35 -10.62 11.55
CA ALA A 15 2.88 -9.83 12.66
C ALA A 15 2.72 -10.56 14.00
N ARG A 16 1.55 -11.15 14.23
CA ARG A 16 1.27 -11.90 15.46
C ARG A 16 2.15 -13.16 15.57
N TRP A 17 2.37 -13.87 14.47
CA TRP A 17 3.29 -15.01 14.43
C TRP A 17 4.73 -14.62 14.74
N ALA A 18 5.16 -13.43 14.34
CA ALA A 18 6.47 -12.87 14.67
C ALA A 18 6.54 -12.26 16.10
N GLY A 19 5.51 -12.42 16.92
CA GLY A 19 5.49 -11.95 18.31
C GLY A 19 5.15 -10.47 18.49
N TYR A 20 4.71 -9.78 17.43
CA TYR A 20 4.25 -8.40 17.54
C TYR A 20 2.79 -8.31 18.01
N ALA A 21 2.44 -7.16 18.58
CA ALA A 21 1.07 -6.74 18.84
C ALA A 21 0.60 -5.76 17.74
N PRO A 22 0.05 -6.24 16.60
CA PRO A 22 -0.32 -5.39 15.48
C PRO A 22 -1.50 -4.48 15.81
N LEU A 23 -1.39 -3.22 15.41
CA LEU A 23 -2.45 -2.21 15.49
C LEU A 23 -2.90 -1.91 14.05
N VAL A 24 -4.11 -2.32 13.68
CA VAL A 24 -4.50 -2.42 12.26
C VAL A 24 -5.58 -1.40 11.92
N ALA A 25 -5.32 -0.54 10.95
CA ALA A 25 -6.34 0.25 10.27
C ALA A 25 -6.61 -0.39 8.90
N ASP A 26 -7.83 -0.87 8.67
CA ASP A 26 -8.23 -1.40 7.36
C ASP A 26 -9.66 -1.03 6.96
N LEU A 27 -10.07 -1.39 5.73
CA LEU A 27 -11.36 -1.00 5.17
C LEU A 27 -12.52 -1.95 5.53
N PHE A 28 -12.20 -3.19 5.91
CA PHE A 28 -13.19 -4.26 6.01
C PHE A 28 -13.55 -4.59 7.46
N GLY A 29 -12.57 -4.62 8.37
CA GLY A 29 -12.85 -4.98 9.77
C GLY A 29 -13.31 -6.43 9.93
N ASP A 30 -12.92 -7.31 9.03
CA ASP A 30 -13.32 -8.73 9.04
C ASP A 30 -12.96 -9.38 10.39
N ALA A 31 -13.79 -10.34 10.82
CA ALA A 31 -13.67 -10.95 12.15
C ALA A 31 -12.28 -11.59 12.36
N ASP A 32 -11.76 -12.29 11.36
CA ASP A 32 -10.45 -12.93 11.42
C ASP A 32 -9.28 -11.92 11.46
N MET A 33 -9.40 -10.76 10.80
CA MET A 33 -8.45 -9.66 10.96
C MET A 33 -8.49 -9.12 12.39
N ARG A 34 -9.68 -8.91 12.96
CA ARG A 34 -9.85 -8.42 14.33
C ARG A 34 -9.31 -9.40 15.38
N ASP A 35 -9.47 -10.70 15.15
CA ASP A 35 -8.92 -11.75 16.02
C ASP A 35 -7.38 -11.80 15.97
N ALA A 36 -6.78 -11.50 14.82
CA ALA A 36 -5.34 -11.40 14.66
C ALA A 36 -4.78 -10.09 15.22
N ALA A 37 -5.52 -8.98 15.12
CA ALA A 37 -5.12 -7.67 15.58
C ALA A 37 -5.09 -7.57 17.11
N ASN A 38 -4.12 -6.84 17.67
CA ASN A 38 -4.16 -6.48 19.09
C ASN A 38 -5.18 -5.35 19.33
N ARG A 39 -5.25 -4.40 18.40
CA ARG A 39 -6.36 -3.45 18.26
C ARG A 39 -6.56 -3.17 16.78
N SER A 40 -7.79 -2.93 16.40
CA SER A 40 -8.13 -2.57 15.03
C SER A 40 -9.00 -1.33 14.99
N ASP A 41 -9.01 -0.70 13.83
CA ASP A 41 -9.93 0.34 13.49
C ASP A 41 -10.36 0.20 12.04
N VAL A 42 -11.65 0.42 11.78
CA VAL A 42 -12.19 0.37 10.42
C VAL A 42 -12.19 1.79 9.88
N VAL A 43 -11.39 2.02 8.84
CA VAL A 43 -11.32 3.30 8.15
C VAL A 43 -12.63 3.50 7.39
N PRO A 44 -13.32 4.65 7.56
CA PRO A 44 -14.53 4.97 6.83
C PRO A 44 -14.39 4.73 5.33
N ARG A 45 -15.39 4.04 4.76
CA ARG A 45 -15.36 3.56 3.39
C ARG A 45 -15.85 4.62 2.42
N ASP A 46 -15.02 4.97 1.47
CA ASP A 46 -15.47 5.40 0.15
C ASP A 46 -14.97 4.40 -0.89
N LEU A 47 -15.90 3.60 -1.42
CA LEU A 47 -15.59 2.55 -2.41
C LEU A 47 -14.98 3.13 -3.70
N ALA A 48 -15.19 4.41 -3.99
CA ALA A 48 -14.63 5.06 -5.17
C ALA A 48 -13.18 5.54 -4.95
N SER A 49 -12.79 5.87 -3.71
CA SER A 49 -11.50 6.49 -3.41
C SER A 49 -10.54 5.63 -2.58
N GLY A 50 -11.01 4.50 -2.04
CA GLY A 50 -10.17 3.54 -1.32
C GLY A 50 -9.88 4.00 0.11
N LEU A 51 -8.59 4.00 0.49
CA LEU A 51 -8.14 4.54 1.78
C LEU A 51 -8.06 6.06 1.68
N GLU A 52 -9.04 6.75 2.23
CA GLU A 52 -8.98 8.21 2.33
C GLU A 52 -7.93 8.62 3.37
N GLU A 53 -7.06 9.55 2.98
CA GLU A 53 -5.84 9.89 3.72
C GLU A 53 -6.11 10.44 5.12
N ALA A 54 -7.00 11.42 5.24
CA ALA A 54 -7.23 12.12 6.49
C ALA A 54 -7.85 11.20 7.55
N THR A 55 -8.82 10.39 7.14
CA THR A 55 -9.48 9.40 7.98
C THR A 55 -8.52 8.27 8.35
N LEU A 56 -7.71 7.77 7.42
CA LEU A 56 -6.68 6.78 7.72
C LEU A 56 -5.67 7.31 8.75
N ILE A 57 -5.17 8.53 8.57
CA ILE A 57 -4.24 9.16 9.52
C ILE A 57 -4.90 9.32 10.89
N ALA A 58 -6.17 9.72 10.96
CA ALA A 58 -6.90 9.85 12.21
C ALA A 58 -7.06 8.48 12.92
N SER A 59 -7.40 7.43 12.18
CA SER A 59 -7.47 6.04 12.65
C SER A 59 -6.13 5.56 13.20
N LEU A 60 -5.04 5.74 12.44
CA LEU A 60 -3.70 5.37 12.86
C LEU A 60 -3.26 6.16 14.10
N THR A 61 -3.59 7.44 14.20
CA THR A 61 -3.28 8.28 15.37
C THR A 61 -4.00 7.77 16.62
N ARG A 62 -5.29 7.44 16.51
CA ARG A 62 -6.05 6.84 17.63
C ARG A 62 -5.48 5.49 18.03
N LEU A 63 -5.11 4.66 17.07
CA LEU A 63 -4.46 3.37 17.33
C LEU A 63 -3.08 3.54 17.98
N ALA A 64 -2.31 4.55 17.60
CA ALA A 64 -0.99 4.82 18.19
C ALA A 64 -1.05 5.51 19.57
N SER A 65 -2.18 6.14 19.91
CA SER A 65 -2.31 6.92 21.15
C SER A 65 -1.96 6.12 22.41
N GLY A 66 -1.07 6.68 23.23
CA GLY A 66 -0.56 6.09 24.46
C GLY A 66 0.38 4.89 24.25
N ARG A 67 0.88 4.66 23.03
CA ARG A 67 1.71 3.50 22.67
C ARG A 67 2.94 3.91 21.88
N ARG A 68 4.09 3.31 22.20
CA ARG A 68 5.26 3.39 21.34
C ARG A 68 5.05 2.48 20.13
N CYS A 69 5.13 3.04 18.93
CA CYS A 69 5.06 2.29 17.68
C CYS A 69 6.42 2.38 16.98
N GLU A 70 6.98 1.24 16.59
CA GLU A 70 8.28 1.22 15.89
C GLU A 70 8.19 1.69 14.44
N GLY A 71 6.99 1.61 13.85
CA GLY A 71 6.74 2.05 12.50
C GLY A 71 5.44 1.49 11.96
N LEU A 72 5.24 1.75 10.67
CA LEU A 72 4.09 1.36 9.87
C LEU A 72 4.52 0.33 8.82
N VAL A 73 3.77 -0.77 8.72
CA VAL A 73 3.75 -1.64 7.54
C VAL A 73 2.48 -1.30 6.75
N TYR A 74 2.60 -1.15 5.43
CA TYR A 74 1.46 -0.90 4.56
C TYR A 74 1.18 -2.12 3.66
N GLY A 75 -0.10 -2.36 3.38
CA GLY A 75 -0.56 -3.35 2.40
C GLY A 75 -1.08 -2.68 1.13
N SER A 76 -2.06 -3.30 0.48
CA SER A 76 -2.71 -2.72 -0.69
C SER A 76 -3.50 -1.45 -0.33
N GLY A 77 -3.74 -0.57 -1.31
CA GLY A 77 -4.48 0.69 -1.17
C GLY A 77 -3.65 1.95 -1.39
N PHE A 78 -2.35 1.82 -1.67
CA PHE A 78 -1.42 2.93 -1.88
C PHE A 78 -0.81 2.95 -3.28
N GLU A 79 -1.11 1.95 -4.11
CA GLU A 79 -0.50 1.70 -5.40
C GLU A 79 -0.62 2.89 -6.36
N ASP A 80 -1.78 3.53 -6.38
CA ASP A 80 -2.06 4.71 -7.21
C ASP A 80 -1.99 6.03 -6.43
N ARG A 81 -1.55 6.00 -5.16
CA ARG A 81 -1.48 7.16 -4.26
C ARG A 81 -0.17 7.21 -3.45
N PRO A 82 1.01 7.13 -4.08
CA PRO A 82 2.29 7.16 -3.37
C PRO A 82 2.48 8.43 -2.52
N ALA A 83 1.87 9.55 -2.91
CA ALA A 83 1.86 10.78 -2.11
C ALA A 83 1.22 10.59 -0.73
N SER A 84 0.17 9.76 -0.63
CA SER A 84 -0.47 9.47 0.65
C SER A 84 0.43 8.63 1.54
N LEU A 85 1.11 7.63 0.96
CA LEU A 85 2.13 6.88 1.68
C LEU A 85 3.26 7.79 2.18
N ALA A 86 3.71 8.77 1.39
CA ALA A 86 4.71 9.75 1.81
C ALA A 86 4.22 10.60 2.98
N ARG A 87 2.94 10.99 2.98
CA ARG A 87 2.33 11.77 4.06
C ARG A 87 2.25 10.98 5.36
N ILE A 88 1.94 9.68 5.29
CA ILE A 88 1.94 8.80 6.46
C ILE A 88 3.37 8.54 6.94
N ALA A 89 4.32 8.37 6.02
CA ALA A 89 5.73 8.16 6.32
C ALA A 89 6.37 9.32 7.09
N SER A 90 5.82 10.54 6.98
CA SER A 90 6.28 11.69 7.78
C SER A 90 5.77 11.66 9.23
N LEU A 91 4.79 10.81 9.55
CA LEU A 91 4.23 10.64 10.90
C LEU A 91 4.78 9.40 11.59
N TRP A 92 4.95 8.31 10.85
CA TRP A 92 5.51 7.05 11.35
C TRP A 92 6.52 6.50 10.35
N PRO A 93 7.70 6.01 10.80
CA PRO A 93 8.66 5.36 9.91
C PRO A 93 7.99 4.19 9.16
N VAL A 94 8.13 4.15 7.83
CA VAL A 94 7.66 3.03 7.02
C VAL A 94 8.67 1.89 7.11
N LEU A 95 8.20 0.71 7.52
CA LEU A 95 8.96 -0.53 7.60
C LEU A 95 8.77 -1.32 6.30
N GLY A 96 9.34 -0.81 5.22
CA GLY A 96 9.19 -1.38 3.88
C GLY A 96 9.69 -0.42 2.80
N ASN A 97 9.17 -0.59 1.58
CA ASN A 97 9.50 0.32 0.48
C ASN A 97 8.98 1.74 0.75
N SER A 98 9.80 2.74 0.43
CA SER A 98 9.40 4.13 0.56
C SER A 98 8.35 4.50 -0.51
N ALA A 99 7.68 5.64 -0.30
CA ALA A 99 6.79 6.21 -1.32
C ALA A 99 7.49 6.49 -2.65
N ASP A 100 8.77 6.87 -2.62
CA ASP A 100 9.58 7.07 -3.84
C ASP A 100 9.78 5.74 -4.59
N VAL A 101 10.14 4.67 -3.87
CA VAL A 101 10.28 3.33 -4.47
C VAL A 101 8.96 2.89 -5.10
N VAL A 102 7.84 3.06 -4.39
CA VAL A 102 6.51 2.74 -4.92
C VAL A 102 6.21 3.57 -6.18
N SER A 103 6.46 4.88 -6.16
CA SER A 103 6.23 5.76 -7.30
C SER A 103 7.05 5.34 -8.53
N ARG A 104 8.32 4.98 -8.34
CA ARG A 104 9.20 4.55 -9.43
C ARG A 104 8.77 3.22 -10.04
N VAL A 105 8.37 2.26 -9.22
CA VAL A 105 7.86 0.96 -9.70
C VAL A 105 6.49 1.09 -10.38
N LYS A 106 5.71 2.11 -10.02
CA LYS A 106 4.38 2.38 -10.58
C LYS A 106 4.39 3.22 -11.86
N ASP A 107 5.53 3.81 -12.21
CA ASP A 107 5.78 4.38 -13.53
C ASP A 107 6.35 3.30 -14.46
N PRO A 108 5.59 2.87 -15.48
CA PRO A 108 6.00 1.77 -16.34
C PRO A 108 7.21 2.12 -17.22
N PHE A 109 7.45 3.41 -17.50
CA PHE A 109 8.62 3.84 -18.28
C PHE A 109 9.87 3.86 -17.43
N LEU A 110 9.78 4.34 -16.19
CA LEU A 110 10.90 4.25 -15.24
C LEU A 110 11.25 2.80 -14.93
N PHE A 111 10.25 1.97 -14.70
CA PHE A 111 10.46 0.56 -14.41
C PHE A 111 11.05 -0.20 -15.61
N ALA A 112 10.55 0.03 -16.84
CA ALA A 112 11.11 -0.56 -18.05
C ALA A 112 12.59 -0.17 -18.25
N ARG A 113 12.93 1.11 -18.08
CA ARG A 113 14.32 1.57 -18.16
C ARG A 113 15.22 0.89 -17.12
N LEU A 114 14.74 0.71 -15.90
CA LEU A 114 15.49 -0.02 -14.87
C LEU A 114 15.69 -1.49 -15.26
N CYS A 115 14.68 -2.13 -15.86
CA CYS A 115 14.83 -3.49 -16.37
C CYS A 115 15.85 -3.58 -17.52
N ASP A 116 15.85 -2.62 -18.46
CA ASP A 116 16.88 -2.52 -19.51
C ASP A 116 18.28 -2.39 -18.90
N GLU A 117 18.47 -1.50 -17.91
CA GLU A 117 19.76 -1.27 -17.23
C GLU A 117 20.28 -2.51 -16.48
N LEU A 118 19.38 -3.42 -16.07
CA LEU A 118 19.69 -4.63 -15.32
C LEU A 118 19.63 -5.91 -16.16
N ASP A 119 19.49 -5.80 -17.49
CA ASP A 119 19.33 -6.93 -18.42
C ASP A 119 18.15 -7.87 -18.05
N VAL A 120 17.07 -7.31 -17.49
CA VAL A 120 15.84 -8.03 -17.14
C VAL A 120 14.85 -7.95 -18.30
N LEU A 121 14.50 -9.10 -18.86
CA LEU A 121 13.48 -9.19 -19.92
C LEU A 121 12.13 -8.64 -19.44
N HIS A 122 11.57 -7.72 -20.22
CA HIS A 122 10.27 -7.11 -19.96
C HIS A 122 9.56 -6.77 -21.28
N PRO A 123 8.22 -6.67 -21.30
CA PRO A 123 7.50 -6.30 -22.51
C PRO A 123 7.73 -4.83 -22.87
N PRO A 124 7.69 -4.45 -24.16
CA PRO A 124 7.81 -3.06 -24.58
C PRO A 124 6.65 -2.23 -24.00
N VAL A 125 6.96 -1.02 -23.53
CA VAL A 125 5.98 -0.07 -22.96
C VAL A 125 5.78 1.11 -23.90
N ARG A 126 4.52 1.56 -24.11
CA ARG A 126 4.20 2.71 -24.96
C ARG A 126 3.11 3.59 -24.33
N ALA A 127 3.29 4.91 -24.42
CA ALA A 127 2.28 5.89 -24.00
C ALA A 127 1.15 6.04 -25.02
N LYS A 128 1.44 5.82 -26.31
CA LYS A 128 0.48 5.95 -27.41
C LYS A 128 0.05 4.57 -27.89
N ARG A 129 -1.20 4.46 -28.35
CA ARG A 129 -1.74 3.25 -28.96
C ARG A 129 -0.88 2.83 -30.16
N PRO A 130 -0.42 1.57 -30.23
CA PRO A 130 0.35 1.06 -31.36
C PRO A 130 -0.54 0.83 -32.59
N PRO A 131 0.04 0.82 -33.81
CA PRO A 131 -0.70 0.54 -35.05
C PRO A 131 -1.41 -0.83 -35.06
N ASP A 132 -0.75 -1.88 -34.55
CA ASP A 132 -1.36 -3.19 -34.31
C ASP A 132 -1.52 -3.44 -32.80
N PRO A 133 -2.75 -3.34 -32.25
CA PRO A 133 -3.00 -3.52 -30.84
C PRO A 133 -3.23 -4.98 -30.41
N LYS A 134 -3.23 -5.97 -31.33
CA LYS A 134 -3.68 -7.35 -31.02
C LYS A 134 -2.92 -8.02 -29.87
N ASN A 135 -1.65 -7.68 -29.67
CA ASN A 135 -0.78 -8.27 -28.63
C ASN A 135 -0.42 -7.27 -27.52
N TRP A 136 -1.23 -6.24 -27.30
CA TRP A 136 -0.99 -5.20 -26.30
C TRP A 136 -2.04 -5.21 -25.22
N VAL A 137 -1.60 -5.01 -23.97
CA VAL A 137 -2.49 -4.77 -22.83
C VAL A 137 -2.47 -3.27 -22.52
N CYS A 138 -3.66 -2.65 -22.49
CA CYS A 138 -3.82 -1.27 -22.06
C CYS A 138 -4.11 -1.25 -20.55
N LYS A 139 -3.35 -0.46 -19.80
CA LYS A 139 -3.50 -0.30 -18.35
C LYS A 139 -3.42 1.16 -17.95
N ARG A 140 -4.09 1.52 -16.86
CA ARG A 140 -3.93 2.82 -16.22
C ARG A 140 -2.60 2.83 -15.44
N ILE A 141 -1.78 3.86 -15.63
CA ILE A 141 -0.55 4.07 -14.85
C ILE A 141 -0.91 4.17 -13.37
N GLY A 142 -0.08 3.58 -12.49
CA GLY A 142 -0.33 3.53 -11.05
C GLY A 142 -1.32 2.44 -10.59
N GLY A 143 -2.08 1.83 -11.51
CA GLY A 143 -3.03 0.78 -11.17
C GLY A 143 -2.38 -0.53 -10.68
N ALA A 144 -3.21 -1.41 -10.15
CA ALA A 144 -2.90 -2.83 -9.91
C ALA A 144 -3.62 -3.76 -10.91
N GLY A 145 -4.28 -3.20 -11.93
CA GLY A 145 -5.05 -3.87 -12.98
C GLY A 145 -4.79 -3.24 -14.34
#